data_AF-A0A1B7VC27-F1
#
_entry.id   AF-A0A1B7VC27-F1
#
_cell.length_a   1.000
_cell.length_b   1.000
_cell.length_c   1.000
_cell.angle_alpha   90.00
_cell.angle_beta   90.00
_cell.angle_gamma   90.00
#
_symmetry.space_group_name_H-M   'P 1'
#
loop_
_entity.id
_entity.type
_entity.pdbx_description
1 polymer ?
#
loop_
_entity_poly.entity_id
_entity_poly.type
_entity_poly.pdbx_seq_one_letter_code
_entity_poly.pdbx_strand_id
1 'polypeptide(L)'
;MDKKNFEAFTNLLPNKKNAVDLCGQEFIDCLVAKGIYAKDDEFWRQVNQHLEVPDHAYNTKKAREKEEKEREIAESKAREIAENERLFANKKELYSKYREGWTITVFALPAADKYGNKFVAECSKEPDFKKITSFVKSQNEAYSDACNLVNSFEQEQEKLTIFLQKYKVIKSLYLMSIYLSGEDEHNSYIGNNENKKCKENFIGVSFWNGFDFKILEQLKAENLLTMSGSREALTVTKEGIKQARDILKRLNLDGVSLLLDQREYHEEYISYESQLEDI
;
A
#
# COMPACT_ATOMS: atom_id res chain seq x y z
N MET A 1 -1.22 21.69 26.79
CA MET A 1 -2.31 20.87 26.20
C MET A 1 -3.66 21.31 26.78
N ASP A 2 -3.62 22.00 27.91
CA ASP A 2 -4.71 22.32 28.81
C ASP A 2 -5.70 23.35 28.22
N LYS A 3 -5.21 24.39 27.54
CA LYS A 3 -6.07 25.32 26.77
C LYS A 3 -6.96 24.60 25.75
N LYS A 4 -6.43 23.54 25.13
CA LYS A 4 -7.16 22.76 24.11
C LYS A 4 -8.20 21.84 24.74
N ASN A 5 -7.95 21.31 25.94
CA ASN A 5 -8.94 20.54 26.70
C ASN A 5 -10.09 21.43 27.15
N PHE A 6 -9.79 22.63 27.66
CA PHE A 6 -10.80 23.64 28.00
C PHE A 6 -11.71 23.92 26.80
N GLU A 7 -11.12 24.27 25.65
CA GLU A 7 -11.87 24.56 24.42
C GLU A 7 -12.63 23.34 23.89
N ALA A 8 -12.05 22.15 23.96
CA ALA A 8 -12.70 20.93 23.50
C ALA A 8 -13.92 20.55 24.34
N PHE A 9 -13.86 20.77 25.65
CA PHE A 9 -14.92 20.43 26.58
C PHE A 9 -16.02 21.50 26.62
N THR A 10 -15.63 22.77 26.66
CA THR A 10 -16.57 23.90 26.82
C THR A 10 -17.07 24.48 25.50
N ASN A 11 -16.40 24.18 24.37
CA ASN A 11 -16.58 24.84 23.08
C ASN A 11 -16.39 26.37 23.11
N LEU A 12 -15.66 26.89 24.10
CA LEU A 12 -15.33 28.31 24.23
C LEU A 12 -13.83 28.55 24.01
N LEU A 13 -13.50 29.73 23.47
CA LEU A 13 -12.10 30.15 23.30
C LEU A 13 -11.41 30.28 24.67
N PRO A 14 -10.16 29.81 24.82
CA PRO A 14 -9.45 29.88 26.09
C PRO A 14 -8.92 31.30 26.34
N ASN A 15 -9.77 32.15 26.93
CA ASN A 15 -9.41 33.49 27.39
C ASN A 15 -9.87 33.74 28.84
N LYS A 16 -9.27 34.75 29.51
CA LYS A 16 -9.55 35.04 30.92
C LYS A 16 -11.03 35.31 31.18
N LYS A 17 -11.73 35.98 30.26
CA LYS A 17 -13.16 36.30 30.40
C LYS A 17 -13.99 35.02 30.49
N ASN A 18 -13.80 34.09 29.56
CA ASN A 18 -14.53 32.82 29.55
C ASN A 18 -14.18 31.94 30.76
N ALA A 19 -12.95 32.01 31.27
CA ALA A 19 -12.56 31.32 32.51
C ALA A 19 -13.23 31.95 33.76
N VAL A 20 -13.36 33.28 33.81
CA VAL A 20 -14.11 33.97 34.87
C VAL A 20 -15.60 33.61 34.80
N ASP A 21 -16.17 33.60 33.60
CA ASP A 21 -17.59 33.29 33.40
C ASP A 21 -17.94 31.85 33.86
N LEU A 22 -17.00 30.90 33.73
CA LEU A 22 -17.21 29.50 34.10
C LEU A 22 -16.75 29.12 35.52
N CYS A 23 -15.64 29.69 36.01
CA CYS A 23 -15.06 29.34 37.32
C CYS A 23 -15.33 30.37 38.42
N GLY A 24 -15.91 31.53 38.07
CA GLY A 24 -16.14 32.64 38.98
C GLY A 24 -14.91 33.54 39.19
N GLN A 25 -15.16 34.82 39.42
CA GLN A 25 -14.13 35.85 39.60
C GLN A 25 -13.23 35.58 40.81
N GLU A 26 -13.80 35.09 41.92
CA GLU A 26 -13.08 34.80 43.17
C GLU A 26 -11.98 33.73 43.00
N PHE A 27 -12.26 32.69 42.22
CA PHE A 27 -11.30 31.64 41.91
C PHE A 27 -10.14 32.17 41.05
N ILE A 28 -10.46 32.96 40.03
CA ILE A 28 -9.46 33.56 39.15
C ILE A 28 -8.58 34.56 39.89
N ASP A 29 -9.15 35.34 40.82
CA ASP A 29 -8.38 36.28 41.64
C ASP A 29 -7.46 35.56 42.64
N CYS A 30 -7.87 34.41 43.18
CA CYS A 30 -7.00 33.54 43.97
C CYS A 30 -5.77 33.04 43.18
N LEU A 31 -5.93 32.71 41.88
CA LEU A 31 -4.82 32.29 41.03
C LEU A 31 -3.86 33.46 40.71
N VAL A 32 -4.42 34.64 40.43
CA VAL A 32 -3.64 35.85 40.17
C VAL A 32 -2.85 36.29 41.41
N ALA A 33 -3.43 36.18 42.61
CA ALA A 33 -2.75 36.47 43.87
C ALA A 33 -1.54 35.54 44.12
N LYS A 34 -1.56 34.33 43.56
CA LYS A 34 -0.43 33.38 43.55
C LYS A 34 0.57 33.62 42.41
N GLY A 35 0.37 34.67 41.60
CA GLY A 35 1.22 35.00 40.47
C GLY A 35 0.98 34.13 39.22
N ILE A 36 -0.17 33.44 39.13
CA ILE A 36 -0.53 32.58 38.00
C ILE A 36 -1.52 33.35 37.10
N TYR A 37 -1.12 33.62 35.86
CA TYR A 37 -1.88 34.46 34.92
C TYR A 37 -2.39 33.67 33.71
N ALA A 38 -3.43 34.16 33.03
CA ALA A 38 -4.06 33.48 31.89
C ALA A 38 -3.14 33.19 30.69
N LYS A 39 -1.96 33.81 30.62
CA LYS A 39 -0.92 33.51 29.63
C LYS A 39 -0.18 32.21 29.95
N ASP A 40 -0.08 31.84 31.24
CA ASP A 40 0.67 30.71 31.75
C ASP A 40 -0.11 29.40 31.56
N ASP A 41 0.58 28.31 31.23
CA ASP A 41 -0.07 27.01 31.04
C ASP A 41 -0.63 26.44 32.36
N GLU A 42 0.01 26.76 33.49
CA GLU A 42 -0.45 26.38 34.82
C GLU A 42 -1.82 26.97 35.17
N PHE A 43 -2.14 28.16 34.67
CA PHE A 43 -3.48 28.76 34.83
C PHE A 43 -4.56 27.84 34.25
N TRP A 44 -4.33 27.32 33.04
CA TRP A 44 -5.30 26.49 32.34
C TRP A 44 -5.38 25.08 32.89
N ARG A 45 -4.29 24.58 33.50
CA ARG A 45 -4.32 23.34 34.27
C ARG A 45 -5.23 23.47 35.49
N GLN A 46 -5.10 24.54 36.27
CA GLN A 46 -5.92 24.80 37.45
C GLN A 46 -7.39 25.04 37.08
N VAL A 47 -7.65 25.79 36.01
CA VAL A 47 -9.01 26.00 35.47
C VAL A 47 -9.65 24.68 35.02
N ASN A 48 -8.92 23.84 34.29
CA ASN A 48 -9.43 22.52 33.86
C ASN A 48 -9.70 21.60 35.05
N GLN A 49 -8.83 21.59 36.06
CA GLN A 49 -9.04 20.82 37.29
C GLN A 49 -10.29 21.29 38.05
N HIS A 50 -10.49 22.61 38.15
CA HIS A 50 -11.66 23.19 38.80
C HIS A 50 -12.97 22.88 38.04
N LEU A 51 -12.92 22.81 36.71
CA LEU A 51 -14.03 22.44 35.84
C LEU A 51 -14.17 20.93 35.61
N GLU A 52 -13.36 20.11 36.29
CA GLU A 52 -13.33 18.65 36.13
C GLU A 52 -13.16 18.18 34.67
N VAL A 53 -12.45 18.96 33.84
CA VAL A 53 -12.24 18.66 32.43
C VAL A 53 -11.31 17.45 32.32
N PRO A 54 -11.72 16.36 31.62
CA PRO A 54 -10.86 15.20 31.43
C PRO A 54 -9.57 15.57 30.67
N ASP A 55 -8.43 15.03 31.10
CA ASP A 55 -7.12 15.28 30.47
C ASP A 55 -7.06 14.89 28.98
N HIS A 56 -7.96 14.01 28.55
CA HIS A 56 -8.07 13.51 27.19
C HIS A 56 -9.21 14.15 26.38
N ALA A 57 -9.91 15.17 26.92
CA ALA A 57 -11.07 15.79 26.26
C ALA A 57 -10.78 16.27 24.82
N TYR A 58 -9.60 16.86 24.59
CA TYR A 58 -9.17 17.26 23.25
C TYR A 58 -9.00 16.06 22.31
N ASN A 59 -8.40 14.97 22.80
CA ASN A 59 -8.19 13.77 21.99
C ASN A 59 -9.51 13.07 21.66
N THR A 60 -10.45 13.03 22.62
CA THR A 60 -11.80 12.48 22.40
C THR A 60 -12.57 13.27 21.35
N LYS A 61 -12.58 14.61 21.45
CA LYS A 61 -13.24 15.46 20.45
C LYS A 61 -12.63 15.26 19.05
N LYS A 62 -11.30 15.23 18.96
CA LYS A 62 -10.58 15.01 17.70
C LYS A 62 -10.88 13.62 17.10
N ALA A 63 -10.96 12.58 17.94
CA ALA A 63 -11.31 11.23 17.50
C ALA A 63 -12.74 11.17 16.95
N ARG A 64 -13.70 11.77 17.65
CA ARG A 64 -15.10 11.85 17.22
C ARG A 64 -15.26 12.61 15.90
N GLU A 65 -14.63 13.77 15.76
CA GLU A 65 -14.65 14.55 14.50
C GLU A 65 -14.01 13.78 13.33
N LYS A 66 -12.99 12.98 13.61
CA LYS A 66 -12.35 12.12 12.60
C LYS A 66 -13.30 10.98 12.18
N GLU A 67 -13.91 10.28 13.12
CA GLU A 67 -14.90 9.24 12.84
C GLU A 67 -16.12 9.77 12.10
N GLU A 68 -16.61 10.95 12.46
CA GLU A 68 -17.74 11.60 11.79
C GLU A 68 -17.40 11.92 10.33
N LYS A 69 -16.23 12.54 10.08
CA LYS A 69 -15.74 12.78 8.71
C LYS A 69 -15.56 11.49 7.92
N GLU A 70 -14.98 10.45 8.54
CA GLU A 70 -14.79 9.16 7.88
C GLU A 70 -16.15 8.52 7.53
N ARG A 71 -17.14 8.61 8.43
CA ARG A 71 -18.50 8.15 8.19
C ARG A 71 -19.18 8.92 7.06
N GLU A 72 -19.10 10.25 7.06
CA GLU A 72 -19.65 11.09 5.98
C GLU A 72 -19.03 10.77 4.62
N ILE A 73 -17.71 10.56 4.58
CA ILE A 73 -17.00 10.16 3.36
C ILE A 73 -17.45 8.76 2.90
N ALA A 74 -17.56 7.80 3.83
CA ALA A 74 -18.00 6.45 3.51
C ALA A 74 -19.44 6.42 2.99
N GLU A 75 -20.34 7.18 3.62
CA GLU A 75 -21.73 7.29 3.19
C GLU A 75 -21.85 7.98 1.83
N SER A 76 -21.10 9.06 1.61
CA SER A 76 -21.04 9.75 0.32
C SER A 76 -20.54 8.82 -0.80
N LYS A 77 -19.48 8.04 -0.54
CA LYS A 77 -18.96 7.04 -1.48
C LYS A 77 -19.98 5.94 -1.75
N ALA A 78 -20.67 5.43 -0.73
CA ALA A 78 -21.70 4.41 -0.90
C ALA A 78 -22.87 4.91 -1.76
N ARG A 79 -23.31 6.15 -1.53
CA ARG A 79 -24.35 6.80 -2.36
C ARG A 79 -23.90 6.98 -3.81
N GLU A 80 -22.65 7.38 -4.03
CA GLU A 80 -22.07 7.54 -5.37
C GLU A 80 -21.95 6.22 -6.12
N ILE A 81 -21.55 5.14 -5.44
CA ILE A 81 -21.51 3.79 -6.02
C ILE A 81 -22.91 3.33 -6.42
N ALA A 82 -23.89 3.46 -5.51
CA ALA A 82 -25.27 3.06 -5.78
C ALA A 82 -25.89 3.83 -6.95
N GLU A 83 -25.63 5.13 -7.05
CA GLU A 83 -26.12 5.95 -8.16
C GLU A 83 -25.45 5.57 -9.49
N ASN A 84 -24.14 5.32 -9.48
CA ASN A 84 -23.44 4.84 -10.68
C ASN A 84 -24.00 3.49 -11.16
N GLU A 85 -24.23 2.53 -10.25
CA GLU A 85 -24.84 1.25 -10.58
C GLU A 85 -26.24 1.42 -11.19
N ARG A 86 -27.07 2.30 -10.62
CA ARG A 86 -28.39 2.64 -11.16
C ARG A 86 -28.33 3.22 -12.57
N LEU A 87 -27.38 4.11 -12.82
CA LEU A 87 -27.16 4.73 -14.14
C LEU A 87 -26.68 3.69 -15.16
N PHE A 88 -25.78 2.79 -14.76
CA PHE A 88 -25.26 1.72 -15.62
C PHE A 88 -26.32 0.66 -15.96
N ALA A 89 -27.17 0.28 -15.01
CA ALA A 89 -28.21 -0.73 -15.22
C ALA A 89 -29.25 -0.31 -16.29
N ASN A 90 -29.47 0.99 -16.45
CA ASN A 90 -30.50 1.55 -17.32
C ASN A 90 -29.93 2.31 -18.53
N LYS A 91 -28.66 2.05 -18.88
CA LYS A 91 -27.99 2.70 -20.00
C LYS A 91 -28.63 2.28 -21.34
N LYS A 92 -28.77 3.22 -22.27
CA LYS A 92 -29.28 2.97 -23.62
C LYS A 92 -28.13 2.96 -24.61
N GLU A 93 -27.99 1.88 -25.37
CA GLU A 93 -27.03 1.82 -26.47
C GLU A 93 -27.38 2.85 -27.56
N LEU A 94 -26.38 3.59 -28.02
CA LEU A 94 -26.52 4.52 -29.15
C LEU A 94 -25.99 3.89 -30.44
N TYR A 95 -24.77 3.39 -30.40
CA TYR A 95 -24.11 2.71 -31.51
C TYR A 95 -22.93 1.88 -31.01
N SER A 96 -22.51 0.92 -31.83
CA SER A 96 -21.30 0.12 -31.63
C SER A 96 -20.41 0.16 -32.86
N LYS A 97 -19.09 0.15 -32.65
CA LYS A 97 -18.07 0.15 -33.71
C LYS A 97 -16.97 -0.84 -33.38
N TYR A 98 -16.55 -1.59 -34.40
CA TYR A 98 -15.40 -2.48 -34.31
C TYR A 98 -14.11 -1.74 -34.66
N ARG A 99 -13.04 -1.99 -33.89
CA ARG A 99 -11.71 -1.42 -34.10
C ARG A 99 -10.64 -2.36 -33.55
N GLU A 100 -9.72 -2.81 -34.41
CA GLU A 100 -8.49 -3.50 -33.99
C GLU A 100 -8.70 -4.68 -33.02
N GLY A 101 -9.74 -5.49 -33.24
CA GLY A 101 -10.07 -6.59 -32.31
C GLY A 101 -11.05 -6.23 -31.21
N TRP A 102 -11.38 -4.96 -31.03
CA TRP A 102 -12.28 -4.45 -29.98
C TRP A 102 -13.64 -4.03 -30.55
N THR A 103 -14.69 -4.30 -29.78
CA THR A 103 -16.01 -3.71 -29.96
C THR A 103 -16.17 -2.58 -28.96
N ILE A 104 -16.30 -1.35 -29.47
CA ILE A 104 -16.54 -0.14 -28.69
C ILE A 104 -18.01 0.25 -28.84
N THR A 105 -18.76 0.18 -27.75
CA THR A 105 -20.18 0.53 -27.71
C THR A 105 -20.38 1.78 -26.87
N VAL A 106 -21.03 2.80 -27.45
CA VAL A 106 -21.34 4.06 -26.77
C VAL A 106 -22.77 4.03 -26.27
N PHE A 107 -22.95 4.39 -25.00
CA PHE A 107 -24.22 4.43 -24.32
C PHE A 107 -24.57 5.85 -23.89
N ALA A 108 -25.86 6.16 -23.91
CA ALA A 108 -26.45 7.29 -23.19
C ALA A 108 -27.01 6.81 -21.85
N LEU A 109 -26.68 7.54 -20.79
CA LEU A 109 -27.25 7.35 -19.46
C LEU A 109 -28.69 7.91 -19.42
N PRO A 110 -29.58 7.33 -18.60
CA PRO A 110 -30.95 7.78 -18.47
C PRO A 110 -31.06 9.21 -17.90
N ALA A 111 -30.11 9.57 -17.03
CA ALA A 111 -29.94 10.91 -16.48
C ALA A 111 -28.47 11.30 -16.54
N ALA A 112 -28.19 12.60 -16.54
CA ALA A 112 -26.82 13.07 -16.39
C ALA A 112 -26.37 12.90 -14.92
N ASP A 113 -25.08 12.68 -14.71
CA ASP A 113 -24.48 12.69 -13.38
C ASP A 113 -24.49 14.10 -12.76
N LYS A 114 -23.97 14.23 -11.53
CA LYS A 114 -23.85 15.51 -10.81
C LYS A 114 -23.01 16.58 -11.54
N TYR A 115 -22.24 16.20 -12.56
CA TYR A 115 -21.40 17.09 -13.36
C TYR A 115 -21.95 17.35 -14.77
N GLY A 116 -23.14 16.82 -15.08
CA GLY A 116 -23.78 16.96 -16.39
C GLY A 116 -23.29 15.96 -17.44
N ASN A 117 -22.53 14.94 -17.06
CA ASN A 117 -22.06 13.89 -17.96
C ASN A 117 -23.17 12.87 -18.20
N LYS A 118 -23.38 12.51 -19.47
CA LYS A 118 -24.52 11.65 -19.89
C LYS A 118 -24.09 10.48 -20.78
N PHE A 119 -22.83 10.41 -21.18
CA PHE A 119 -22.36 9.40 -22.12
C PHE A 119 -21.23 8.59 -21.50
N VAL A 120 -21.16 7.32 -21.89
CA VAL A 120 -20.11 6.38 -21.47
C VAL A 120 -19.87 5.39 -22.60
N ALA A 121 -18.65 4.85 -22.69
CA ALA A 121 -18.33 3.82 -23.65
C ALA A 121 -17.83 2.54 -22.96
N GLU A 122 -18.21 1.40 -23.51
CA GLU A 122 -17.74 0.06 -23.13
C GLU A 122 -16.88 -0.48 -24.26
N CYS A 123 -15.67 -0.92 -23.93
CA CYS A 123 -14.73 -1.57 -24.83
C CYS A 123 -14.69 -3.06 -24.46
N SER A 124 -14.93 -3.93 -25.44
CA SER A 124 -14.91 -5.39 -25.25
C SER A 124 -14.04 -6.04 -26.33
N LYS A 125 -13.22 -7.02 -25.95
CA LYS A 125 -12.36 -7.78 -26.89
C LYS A 125 -12.80 -9.24 -26.97
N GLU A 126 -13.15 -9.80 -25.81
CA GLU A 126 -13.64 -11.16 -25.59
C GLU A 126 -14.88 -11.09 -24.69
N PRO A 127 -15.72 -12.15 -24.61
CA PRO A 127 -16.99 -12.11 -23.85
C PRO A 127 -16.84 -11.63 -22.40
N ASP A 128 -15.71 -11.98 -21.77
CA ASP A 128 -15.45 -11.71 -20.36
C ASP A 128 -14.52 -10.51 -20.13
N PHE A 129 -13.92 -9.96 -21.19
CA PHE A 129 -13.01 -8.82 -21.08
C PHE A 129 -13.70 -7.52 -21.47
N LYS A 130 -14.02 -6.72 -20.45
CA LYS A 130 -14.70 -5.44 -20.60
C LYS A 130 -13.96 -4.33 -19.88
N LYS A 131 -13.82 -3.18 -20.53
CA LYS A 131 -13.31 -1.93 -19.97
C LYS A 131 -14.32 -0.83 -20.23
N ILE A 132 -14.53 0.06 -19.26
CA ILE A 132 -15.52 1.12 -19.34
C ILE A 132 -14.81 2.46 -19.15
N THR A 133 -15.17 3.47 -19.94
CA THR A 133 -14.64 4.83 -19.79
C THR A 133 -15.30 5.55 -18.62
N SER A 134 -14.75 6.71 -18.23
CA SER A 134 -15.47 7.66 -17.39
C SER A 134 -16.72 8.22 -18.09
N PHE A 135 -17.61 8.82 -17.30
CA PHE A 135 -18.75 9.58 -17.82
C PHE A 135 -18.28 10.89 -18.44
N VAL A 136 -18.85 11.22 -19.60
CA VAL A 136 -18.53 12.43 -20.36
C VAL A 136 -19.77 13.13 -20.91
N LYS A 137 -19.59 14.36 -21.40
CA LYS A 137 -20.70 15.23 -21.81
C LYS A 137 -21.23 14.94 -23.20
N SER A 138 -20.42 14.34 -24.07
CA SER A 138 -20.80 14.07 -25.46
C SER A 138 -20.48 12.64 -25.90
N GLN A 139 -21.28 12.13 -26.85
CA GLN A 139 -21.07 10.82 -27.45
C GLN A 139 -19.72 10.70 -28.19
N ASN A 140 -19.20 11.79 -28.76
CA ASN A 140 -17.95 11.79 -29.51
C ASN A 140 -16.75 11.70 -28.57
N GLU A 141 -16.82 12.41 -27.44
CA GLU A 141 -15.84 12.33 -26.37
C GLU A 141 -15.79 10.91 -25.79
N ALA A 142 -16.95 10.28 -25.55
CA ALA A 142 -17.01 8.91 -25.02
C ALA A 142 -16.30 7.92 -25.96
N TYR A 143 -16.52 8.07 -27.26
CA TYR A 143 -15.86 7.25 -28.27
C TYR A 143 -14.35 7.53 -28.36
N SER A 144 -13.94 8.80 -28.30
CA SER A 144 -12.53 9.19 -28.32
C SER A 144 -11.78 8.64 -27.11
N ASP A 145 -12.38 8.74 -25.92
CA ASP A 145 -11.81 8.21 -24.68
C ASP A 145 -11.70 6.69 -24.72
N ALA A 146 -12.71 5.99 -25.26
CA ALA A 146 -12.64 4.55 -25.49
C ALA A 146 -11.51 4.17 -26.45
N CYS A 147 -11.33 4.94 -27.53
CA CYS A 147 -10.23 4.74 -28.47
C CYS A 147 -8.86 4.89 -27.80
N ASN A 148 -8.69 5.89 -26.94
CA ASN A 148 -7.46 6.11 -26.17
C ASN A 148 -7.22 5.03 -25.12
N LEU A 149 -8.29 4.56 -24.47
CA LEU A 149 -8.25 3.48 -23.49
C LEU A 149 -7.77 2.17 -24.14
N VAL A 150 -8.32 1.81 -25.31
CA VAL A 150 -7.90 0.64 -26.08
C VAL A 150 -6.44 0.76 -26.50
N ASN A 151 -6.04 1.89 -27.08
CA ASN A 151 -4.66 2.12 -27.50
C ASN A 151 -3.67 1.99 -26.33
N SER A 152 -4.01 2.59 -25.18
CA SER A 152 -3.15 2.54 -23.99
C SER A 152 -3.02 1.11 -23.46
N PHE A 153 -4.13 0.37 -23.43
CA PHE A 153 -4.14 -1.03 -23.01
C PHE A 153 -3.27 -1.90 -23.93
N GLU A 154 -3.42 -1.80 -25.25
CA GLU A 154 -2.60 -2.58 -26.20
C GLU A 154 -1.12 -2.24 -26.07
N GLN A 155 -0.77 -0.96 -25.91
CA GLN A 155 0.62 -0.54 -25.66
C GLN A 155 1.16 -1.09 -24.33
N GLU A 156 0.35 -1.14 -23.28
CA GLU A 156 0.75 -1.76 -22.01
C GLU A 156 0.95 -3.27 -22.13
N GLN A 157 0.07 -3.96 -22.86
CA GLN A 157 0.21 -5.40 -23.15
C GLN A 157 1.46 -5.70 -23.98
N GLU A 158 1.76 -4.86 -24.98
CA GLU A 158 2.97 -4.99 -25.77
C GLU A 158 4.22 -4.78 -24.91
N LYS A 159 4.24 -3.72 -24.09
CA LYS A 159 5.34 -3.46 -23.14
C LYS A 159 5.53 -4.62 -22.17
N LEU A 160 4.44 -5.19 -21.65
CA LEU A 160 4.48 -6.37 -20.78
C LEU A 160 5.04 -7.59 -21.51
N THR A 161 4.61 -7.83 -22.75
CA THR A 161 5.11 -8.93 -23.58
C THR A 161 6.60 -8.81 -23.83
N ILE A 162 7.07 -7.63 -24.23
CA ILE A 162 8.49 -7.34 -24.42
C ILE A 162 9.27 -7.51 -23.11
N PHE A 163 8.71 -7.05 -21.99
CA PHE A 163 9.30 -7.24 -20.67
C PHE A 163 9.44 -8.73 -20.35
N LEU A 164 8.38 -9.54 -20.51
CA LEU A 164 8.42 -10.99 -20.21
C LEU A 164 9.43 -11.74 -21.09
N GLN A 165 9.58 -11.35 -22.36
CA GLN A 165 10.61 -11.89 -23.25
C GLN A 165 12.02 -11.57 -22.75
N LYS A 166 12.27 -10.31 -22.37
CA LYS A 166 13.56 -9.88 -21.78
C LYS A 166 13.81 -10.56 -20.44
N TYR A 167 12.77 -10.65 -19.61
CA TYR A 167 12.80 -11.26 -18.30
C TYR A 167 13.24 -12.73 -18.38
N LYS A 168 12.73 -13.50 -19.34
CA LYS A 168 13.13 -14.89 -19.56
C LYS A 168 14.64 -15.07 -19.74
N VAL A 169 15.31 -14.09 -20.36
CA VAL A 169 16.77 -14.10 -20.56
C VAL A 169 17.50 -13.59 -19.32
N ILE A 170 17.06 -12.46 -18.78
CA ILE A 170 17.77 -11.77 -17.69
C ILE A 170 17.58 -12.44 -16.32
N LYS A 171 16.50 -13.21 -16.13
CA LYS A 171 16.15 -13.91 -14.89
C LYS A 171 17.34 -14.68 -14.34
N SER A 172 17.99 -15.47 -15.19
CA SER A 172 19.13 -16.29 -14.76
C SER A 172 20.32 -15.46 -14.30
N LEU A 173 20.61 -14.35 -15.00
CA LEU A 173 21.69 -13.44 -14.62
C LEU A 173 21.41 -12.76 -13.27
N TYR A 174 20.18 -12.32 -13.05
CA TYR A 174 19.77 -11.69 -11.80
C TYR A 174 19.81 -12.68 -10.64
N LEU A 175 19.24 -13.88 -10.80
CA LEU A 175 19.27 -14.91 -9.76
C LEU A 175 20.70 -15.29 -9.35
N MET A 176 21.60 -15.47 -10.33
CA MET A 176 23.01 -15.72 -10.02
C MET A 176 23.67 -14.55 -9.32
N SER A 177 23.48 -13.32 -9.83
CA SER A 177 24.09 -12.13 -9.24
C SER A 177 23.63 -11.96 -7.81
N ILE A 178 22.32 -12.05 -7.56
CA ILE A 178 21.72 -11.97 -6.22
C ILE A 178 22.29 -13.06 -5.30
N TYR A 179 22.35 -14.31 -5.74
CA TYR A 179 22.87 -15.42 -4.93
C TYR A 179 24.37 -15.29 -4.60
N LEU A 180 25.16 -14.82 -5.57
CA LEU A 180 26.60 -14.66 -5.41
C LEU A 180 26.97 -13.42 -4.59
N SER A 181 26.23 -12.32 -4.74
CA SER A 181 26.48 -11.05 -4.03
C SER A 181 25.83 -10.99 -2.65
N GLY A 182 24.85 -11.85 -2.38
CA GLY A 182 24.11 -11.84 -1.12
C GLY A 182 24.90 -12.44 0.04
N GLU A 183 24.48 -12.07 1.24
CA GLU A 183 25.04 -12.54 2.51
C GLU A 183 24.12 -13.59 3.13
N ASP A 184 24.70 -14.66 3.65
CA ASP A 184 23.94 -15.73 4.30
C ASP A 184 23.26 -15.22 5.57
N GLU A 185 21.95 -15.41 5.63
CA GLU A 185 21.12 -15.03 6.75
C GLU A 185 20.91 -16.25 7.65
N HIS A 186 21.21 -16.08 8.94
CA HIS A 186 21.10 -17.15 9.93
C HIS A 186 20.16 -16.76 11.07
N ASN A 187 19.45 -17.73 11.63
CA ASN A 187 18.58 -17.57 12.78
C ASN A 187 19.42 -17.39 14.06
N SER A 188 19.44 -16.17 14.61
CA SER A 188 20.15 -15.86 15.85
C SER A 188 19.61 -16.61 17.08
N TYR A 189 18.38 -17.14 17.01
CA TYR A 189 17.74 -17.86 18.12
C TYR A 189 17.98 -19.38 18.09
N ILE A 190 18.46 -19.91 16.97
CA ILE A 190 18.78 -21.34 16.78
C ILE A 190 20.30 -21.46 16.63
N GLY A 191 21.05 -21.26 17.72
CA GLY A 191 22.49 -21.50 17.71
C GLY A 191 23.27 -20.68 18.73
N ASN A 192 23.68 -21.33 19.81
CA ASN A 192 24.52 -20.74 20.87
C ASN A 192 26.02 -20.73 20.52
N ASN A 193 26.39 -20.69 19.23
CA ASN A 193 27.78 -20.64 18.79
C ASN A 193 27.87 -19.87 17.46
N GLU A 194 28.40 -18.66 17.52
CA GLU A 194 28.66 -17.74 16.39
C GLU A 194 29.48 -18.36 15.24
N ASN A 195 30.00 -19.59 15.39
CA ASN A 195 30.96 -20.22 14.50
C ASN A 195 30.49 -21.50 13.78
N LYS A 196 29.23 -21.95 13.91
CA LYS A 196 28.73 -23.09 13.13
C LYS A 196 27.66 -22.67 12.13
N LYS A 197 28.09 -22.33 10.92
CA LYS A 197 27.22 -22.22 9.74
C LYS A 197 26.70 -23.63 9.43
N CYS A 198 25.39 -23.88 9.56
CA CYS A 198 24.79 -25.18 9.28
C CYS A 198 23.38 -25.03 8.70
N LYS A 199 22.83 -26.10 8.16
CA LYS A 199 21.50 -26.08 7.52
C LYS A 199 20.37 -25.71 8.48
N GLU A 200 20.50 -26.02 9.77
CA GLU A 200 19.46 -25.81 10.78
C GLU A 200 19.29 -24.34 11.18
N ASN A 201 20.36 -23.54 11.05
CA ASN A 201 20.30 -22.11 11.37
C ASN A 201 20.27 -21.23 10.13
N PHE A 202 20.51 -21.76 8.92
CA PHE A 202 20.42 -20.99 7.68
C PHE A 202 18.96 -20.74 7.29
N ILE A 203 18.61 -19.46 7.06
CA ILE A 203 17.25 -19.05 6.68
C ILE A 203 17.18 -18.64 5.19
N GLY A 204 18.27 -18.17 4.61
CA GLY A 204 18.32 -17.80 3.20
C GLY A 204 19.52 -16.92 2.86
N VAL A 205 19.51 -16.38 1.65
CA VAL A 205 20.54 -15.42 1.20
C VAL A 205 19.91 -14.02 1.15
N SER A 206 20.36 -13.13 2.01
CA SER A 206 19.91 -11.74 2.07
C SER A 206 20.69 -10.87 1.08
N PHE A 207 20.05 -9.86 0.49
CA PHE A 207 20.73 -8.89 -0.35
C PHE A 207 20.07 -7.50 -0.30
N TRP A 208 20.90 -6.47 -0.52
CA TRP A 208 20.46 -5.09 -0.62
C TRP A 208 19.79 -4.80 -1.97
N ASN A 209 18.65 -4.12 -1.91
CA ASN A 209 17.81 -3.84 -3.07
C ASN A 209 18.43 -2.77 -4.00
N GLY A 210 19.31 -3.19 -4.93
CA GLY A 210 19.94 -2.33 -5.95
C GLY A 210 19.57 -2.67 -7.40
N PHE A 211 18.67 -3.63 -7.61
CA PHE A 211 18.31 -4.17 -8.93
C PHE A 211 17.02 -3.52 -9.49
N ASP A 212 16.78 -3.65 -10.80
CA ASP A 212 15.54 -3.18 -11.44
C ASP A 212 14.30 -3.75 -10.71
N PHE A 213 13.49 -2.85 -10.17
CA PHE A 213 12.33 -3.16 -9.34
C PHE A 213 11.35 -4.11 -10.04
N LYS A 214 11.17 -3.99 -11.36
CA LYS A 214 10.22 -4.84 -12.11
C LYS A 214 10.67 -6.30 -12.18
N ILE A 215 11.98 -6.53 -12.30
CA ILE A 215 12.54 -7.89 -12.32
C ILE A 215 12.39 -8.52 -10.93
N LEU A 216 12.64 -7.73 -9.88
CA LEU A 216 12.48 -8.20 -8.50
C LEU A 216 11.02 -8.53 -8.17
N GLU A 217 10.07 -7.72 -8.61
CA GLU A 217 8.63 -8.02 -8.46
C GLU A 217 8.25 -9.34 -9.14
N GLN A 218 8.75 -9.57 -10.36
CA GLN A 218 8.47 -10.81 -11.08
C GLN A 218 9.12 -12.04 -10.39
N LEU A 219 10.35 -11.91 -9.88
CA LEU A 219 11.01 -12.96 -9.11
C LEU A 219 10.26 -13.28 -7.81
N LYS A 220 9.67 -12.27 -7.15
CA LYS A 220 8.77 -12.47 -5.99
C LYS A 220 7.48 -13.17 -6.37
N ALA A 221 6.87 -12.80 -7.50
CA ALA A 221 5.66 -13.45 -8.01
C ALA A 221 5.89 -14.94 -8.33
N GLU A 222 7.13 -15.31 -8.70
CA GLU A 222 7.56 -16.70 -8.88
C GLU A 222 8.03 -17.39 -7.59
N ASN A 223 7.87 -16.75 -6.43
CA ASN A 223 8.30 -17.26 -5.13
C ASN A 223 9.81 -17.58 -5.02
N LEU A 224 10.65 -16.88 -5.79
CA LEU A 224 12.11 -17.01 -5.75
C LEU A 224 12.76 -16.04 -4.77
N LEU A 225 12.03 -14.98 -4.41
CA LEU A 225 12.44 -13.96 -3.45
C LEU A 225 11.30 -13.68 -2.47
N THR A 226 11.63 -13.40 -1.22
CA THR A 226 10.71 -12.91 -0.18
C THR A 226 11.26 -11.63 0.45
N MET A 227 10.39 -10.85 1.09
CA MET A 227 10.83 -9.73 1.92
C MET A 227 11.44 -10.31 3.21
N SER A 228 12.62 -9.84 3.60
CA SER A 228 13.09 -10.04 4.97
C SER A 228 12.14 -9.30 5.94
N GLY A 229 12.18 -9.63 7.23
CA GLY A 229 11.35 -8.98 8.25
C GLY A 229 11.49 -7.45 8.33
N SER A 230 12.53 -6.88 7.72
CA SER A 230 12.70 -5.44 7.51
C SER A 230 12.43 -5.08 6.03
N ARG A 231 11.73 -3.96 5.78
CA ARG A 231 11.31 -3.55 4.42
C ARG A 231 12.46 -3.22 3.45
N GLU A 232 13.71 -3.35 3.88
CA GLU A 232 14.90 -2.89 3.16
C GLU A 232 15.73 -4.02 2.55
N ALA A 233 15.60 -5.26 3.05
CA ALA A 233 16.33 -6.41 2.54
C ALA A 233 15.38 -7.48 1.94
N LEU A 234 15.87 -8.12 0.88
CA LEU A 234 15.22 -9.24 0.21
C LEU A 234 15.99 -10.52 0.52
N THR A 235 15.26 -11.61 0.73
CA THR A 235 15.85 -12.93 0.98
C THR A 235 15.52 -13.85 -0.18
N VAL A 236 16.52 -14.53 -0.73
CA VAL A 236 16.33 -15.57 -1.74
C VAL A 236 15.72 -16.79 -1.06
N THR A 237 14.59 -17.26 -1.58
CA THR A 237 13.91 -18.43 -1.04
C THR A 237 14.71 -19.71 -1.31
N LYS A 238 14.35 -20.79 -0.64
CA LYS A 238 14.88 -22.13 -0.91
C LYS A 238 14.83 -22.51 -2.40
N GLU A 239 13.72 -22.22 -3.07
CA GLU A 239 13.56 -22.46 -4.51
C GLU A 239 14.42 -21.51 -5.35
N GLY A 240 14.55 -20.24 -4.96
CA GLY A 240 15.47 -19.29 -5.61
C GLY A 240 16.93 -19.73 -5.51
N ILE A 241 17.37 -20.22 -4.34
CA ILE A 241 18.73 -20.72 -4.10
C ILE A 241 18.98 -21.96 -4.97
N LYS A 242 18.02 -22.89 -5.01
CA LYS A 242 18.09 -24.09 -5.85
C LYS A 242 18.26 -23.72 -7.33
N GLN A 243 17.39 -22.84 -7.86
CA GLN A 243 17.48 -22.42 -9.25
C GLN A 243 18.80 -21.69 -9.56
N ALA A 244 19.27 -20.81 -8.67
CA ALA A 244 20.54 -20.12 -8.84
C ALA A 244 21.73 -21.10 -8.91
N ARG A 245 21.77 -22.08 -8.00
CA ARG A 245 22.81 -23.12 -7.99
C ARG A 245 22.75 -23.99 -9.26
N ASP A 246 21.57 -24.39 -9.70
CA ASP A 246 21.41 -25.17 -10.93
C ASP A 246 21.82 -24.39 -12.18
N ILE A 247 21.60 -23.08 -12.21
CA ILE A 247 22.11 -22.21 -13.29
C ILE A 247 23.64 -22.18 -13.26
N LEU A 248 24.25 -21.94 -12.08
CA LEU A 248 25.70 -21.88 -11.93
C LEU A 248 26.38 -23.20 -12.33
N LYS A 249 25.85 -24.34 -11.86
CA LYS A 249 26.33 -25.69 -12.23
C LYS A 249 26.29 -25.91 -13.75
N ARG A 250 25.22 -25.44 -14.43
CA ARG A 250 25.05 -25.59 -15.89
C ARG A 250 25.98 -24.71 -16.72
N LEU A 251 26.28 -23.48 -16.26
CA LEU A 251 27.17 -22.58 -17.00
C LEU A 251 28.64 -23.02 -16.96
N ASN A 252 29.01 -23.85 -15.97
CA ASN A 252 30.34 -24.44 -15.85
C ASN A 252 31.46 -23.39 -15.94
N LEU A 253 31.32 -22.29 -15.19
CA LEU A 253 32.33 -21.25 -15.09
C LEU A 253 33.44 -21.68 -14.12
N ASP A 254 34.67 -21.26 -14.39
CA ASP A 254 35.81 -21.53 -13.51
C ASP A 254 35.56 -21.04 -12.09
N GLY A 255 35.86 -21.88 -11.09
CA GLY A 255 35.70 -21.58 -9.67
C GLY A 255 34.29 -21.82 -9.11
N VAL A 256 33.29 -22.11 -9.95
CA VAL A 256 31.92 -22.41 -9.48
C VAL A 256 31.88 -23.66 -8.60
N SER A 257 32.57 -24.74 -8.98
CA SER A 257 32.61 -25.97 -8.18
C SER A 257 33.13 -25.69 -6.76
N LEU A 258 34.31 -25.07 -6.66
CA LEU A 258 34.91 -24.68 -5.38
C LEU A 258 33.98 -23.78 -4.55
N LEU A 259 33.31 -22.81 -5.17
CA LEU A 259 32.39 -21.90 -4.48
C LEU A 259 31.15 -22.64 -3.96
N LEU A 260 30.59 -23.56 -4.76
CA LEU A 260 29.42 -24.34 -4.36
C LEU A 260 29.75 -25.36 -3.26
N ASP A 261 30.96 -25.92 -3.28
CA ASP A 261 31.48 -26.83 -2.25
C ASP A 261 31.69 -26.08 -0.92
N GLN A 262 32.20 -24.84 -0.96
CA GLN A 262 32.30 -23.99 0.24
C GLN A 262 30.94 -23.67 0.88
N ARG A 263 29.86 -23.80 0.12
CA ARG A 263 28.47 -23.56 0.54
C ARG A 263 27.65 -24.86 0.56
N GLU A 264 28.26 -26.00 0.92
CA GLU A 264 27.60 -27.31 0.93
C GLU A 264 26.32 -27.35 1.78
N TYR A 265 26.29 -26.67 2.94
CA TYR A 265 25.10 -26.58 3.79
C TYR A 265 23.89 -25.94 3.09
N HIS A 266 24.06 -25.20 2.00
CA HIS A 266 22.93 -24.72 1.18
C HIS A 266 22.25 -25.88 0.46
N GLU A 267 23.03 -26.85 -0.04
CA GLU A 267 22.49 -28.06 -0.67
C GLU A 267 21.75 -28.91 0.37
N GLU A 268 22.34 -29.03 1.56
CA GLU A 268 21.67 -29.70 2.68
C GLU A 268 20.36 -29.01 3.05
N TYR A 269 20.35 -27.67 3.15
CA TYR A 269 19.15 -26.87 3.37
C TYR A 269 18.09 -27.05 2.26
N ILE A 270 18.51 -27.05 0.98
CA ILE A 270 17.61 -27.34 -0.16
C ILE A 270 16.99 -28.74 -0.02
N SER A 271 17.76 -29.73 0.42
CA SER A 271 17.26 -31.09 0.63
C SER A 271 16.46 -31.28 1.92
N TYR A 272 16.53 -30.33 2.85
CA TYR A 272 15.91 -30.43 4.16
C TYR A 272 14.41 -30.14 4.10
N GLU A 273 13.57 -31.16 4.23
CA GLU A 273 12.14 -30.99 4.49
C GLU A 273 11.96 -30.50 5.93
N SER A 274 11.64 -29.22 6.11
CA SER A 274 11.27 -28.72 7.44
C SER A 274 9.97 -29.38 7.87
N GLN A 275 9.99 -30.13 8.98
CA GLN A 275 8.77 -30.66 9.64
C GLN A 275 7.85 -29.56 10.23
N LEU A 276 7.97 -28.31 9.78
CA LEU A 276 7.31 -27.11 10.31
C LEU A 276 6.46 -26.37 9.27
N GLU A 277 6.11 -26.99 8.14
CA GLU A 277 5.14 -26.40 7.19
C GLU A 277 3.67 -26.62 7.58
N ASP A 278 3.38 -27.31 8.69
CA ASP A 278 2.02 -27.57 9.21
C ASP A 278 1.77 -27.02 10.64
N ILE A 279 2.07 -25.73 10.89
CA ILE A 279 1.48 -24.97 12.02
C ILE A 279 1.04 -23.58 11.55
#